data_AF-A0A923V4N8-F1
#
_entry.id   AF-A0A923V4N8-F1
#
_cell.length_a   1.000
_cell.length_b   1.000
_cell.length_c   1.000
_cell.angle_alpha   90.00
_cell.angle_beta   90.00
_cell.angle_gamma   90.00
#
_symmetry.space_group_name_H-M   'P 1'
#
loop_
_entity.id
_entity.type
_entity.pdbx_description
1 polymer ?
#
loop_
_entity_poly.entity_id
_entity_poly.type
_entity_poly.pdbx_seq_one_letter_code
_entity_poly.pdbx_strand_id
1 'polypeptide(L)'
;MSKLNLLEETRFEKLSLTVYPNQKVASVTIAGRIAKLIKTKQQNNQLAVLGLATGATPVGVYKELIHLHKEKGLSFKNVVTFNLDEYYPMASNASQSYVTFMNQNLFDHIDIEKENIHIPDGRLPEEDIAAFCLDYERKITAFGGLDLQLLGIGRTGHIGFNEPGSAPNTGTRLVTLDDLTRRDASRDFGGKENVPTKAITMGVGTIFKAREIILMAWNQKKAGIVKKAVEGEISASVPATYLQLSDNVEFVLDEDAASELTRFDTPWLVRDCEWDIKTIKKAVIWLAKKTEKPILKLTEEDYNSNGMAQLATEKGPVYNLNIDVFNKLQHTITGWPGGKPHADDNQRPERAKPAVKSSIIFSPHPDDDVISMGGTFIRLADQGHNVHVAYQTSGNTAVWDDEALRFMEFNIDFAKSQGLNFDKLEATHQKIKEFLQTKSPNQPDIAELLTIKSLVRKGEATAGARFAGLNDSNIHFMSLPFYDRLKTSHDTDFEDDIAQTINLLREVKPQQVFAAGNFADPHG
;
A
#
# COMPACT_ATOMS: atom_id res chain seq x y z
N MET A 1 33.99 9.43 20.75
CA MET A 1 33.06 9.99 21.75
C MET A 1 31.74 9.27 21.57
N SER A 2 31.41 8.38 22.50
CA SER A 2 30.09 7.75 22.60
C SER A 2 29.03 8.85 22.53
N LYS A 3 28.13 8.79 21.55
CA LYS A 3 26.89 9.58 21.61
C LYS A 3 26.24 9.23 22.94
N LEU A 4 26.27 10.14 23.91
CA LEU A 4 25.39 10.04 25.07
C LEU A 4 23.97 9.89 24.51
N ASN A 5 23.32 8.77 24.86
CA ASN A 5 22.08 8.32 24.25
C ASN A 5 20.88 9.15 24.79
N LEU A 6 20.89 10.46 24.56
CA LEU A 6 19.74 11.36 24.80
C LEU A 6 18.53 11.01 23.90
N LEU A 7 18.67 10.01 23.02
CA LEU A 7 17.63 9.55 22.11
C LEU A 7 16.60 8.67 22.80
N GLU A 8 16.98 7.90 23.82
CA GLU A 8 16.06 7.02 24.57
C GLU A 8 15.02 7.79 25.40
N GLU A 9 15.30 9.06 25.74
CA GLU A 9 14.35 9.93 26.45
C GLU A 9 13.19 10.41 25.58
N THR A 10 13.20 10.16 24.27
CA THR A 10 12.17 10.70 23.35
C THR A 10 11.66 9.70 22.32
N ARG A 11 12.18 8.46 22.32
CA ARG A 11 11.95 7.50 21.24
C ARG A 11 12.33 6.06 21.62
N PHE A 12 11.64 5.06 21.03
CA PHE A 12 11.93 3.62 21.21
C PHE A 12 12.74 3.03 20.06
N GLU A 13 12.95 3.79 18.99
CA GLU A 13 13.67 3.35 17.80
C GLU A 13 15.17 3.13 18.12
N LYS A 14 15.63 1.90 17.87
CA LYS A 14 16.98 1.41 18.18
C LYS A 14 18.03 1.80 17.12
N LEU A 15 17.65 2.50 16.05
CA LEU A 15 18.52 2.92 14.95
C LEU A 15 18.19 4.32 14.41
N SER A 16 18.99 4.83 13.48
CA SER A 16 18.75 6.15 12.86
C SER A 16 17.55 6.12 11.91
N LEU A 17 16.64 7.09 12.07
CA LEU A 17 15.41 7.15 11.30
C LEU A 17 15.00 8.60 11.03
N THR A 18 14.60 8.86 9.79
CA THR A 18 14.14 10.16 9.29
C THR A 18 12.74 10.02 8.69
N VAL A 19 11.84 10.92 9.08
CA VAL A 19 10.45 10.96 8.60
C VAL A 19 10.26 12.20 7.73
N TYR A 20 9.68 12.01 6.55
CA TYR A 20 9.32 13.08 5.62
C TYR A 20 7.79 13.21 5.51
N PRO A 21 7.26 14.37 5.10
CA PRO A 21 5.82 14.56 4.94
C PRO A 21 5.18 13.59 3.94
N ASN A 22 5.92 13.17 2.91
CA ASN A 22 5.47 12.18 1.93
C ASN A 22 6.64 11.56 1.16
N GLN A 23 6.36 10.44 0.47
CA GLN A 23 7.32 9.71 -0.35
C GLN A 23 8.01 10.55 -1.44
N LYS A 24 7.37 11.60 -1.97
CA LYS A 24 7.94 12.43 -3.05
C LYS A 24 9.09 13.26 -2.50
N VAL A 25 8.90 13.93 -1.36
CA VAL A 25 9.95 14.73 -0.70
C VAL A 25 11.10 13.84 -0.23
N ALA A 26 10.79 12.67 0.34
CA ALA A 26 11.79 11.68 0.72
C ALA A 26 12.63 11.23 -0.49
N SER A 27 11.96 10.86 -1.59
CA SER A 27 12.61 10.39 -2.82
C SER A 27 13.56 11.42 -3.40
N VAL A 28 13.15 12.69 -3.46
CA VAL A 28 14.01 13.79 -3.93
C VAL A 28 15.26 13.93 -3.06
N THR A 29 15.10 13.83 -1.73
CA THR A 29 16.21 13.95 -0.80
C THR A 29 17.20 12.78 -0.93
N ILE A 30 16.70 11.55 -1.07
CA ILE A 30 17.52 10.35 -1.29
C ILE A 30 18.27 10.44 -2.62
N ALA A 31 17.59 10.82 -3.71
CA ALA A 31 18.22 11.01 -5.02
C ALA A 31 19.32 12.09 -4.96
N GLY A 32 19.10 13.18 -4.21
CA GLY A 32 20.10 14.20 -3.94
C GLY A 32 21.35 13.67 -3.22
N ARG A 33 21.19 12.75 -2.25
CA ARG A 33 22.31 12.09 -1.56
C ARG A 33 23.11 11.20 -2.52
N ILE A 34 22.42 10.39 -3.32
CA ILE A 34 23.06 9.53 -4.35
C ILE A 34 23.81 10.40 -5.36
N ALA A 35 23.18 11.47 -5.87
CA ALA A 35 23.80 12.41 -6.79
C ALA A 35 25.05 13.07 -6.20
N LYS A 36 25.01 13.44 -4.91
CA LYS A 36 26.18 13.98 -4.19
C LYS A 36 27.30 12.95 -4.10
N LEU A 37 26.98 11.70 -3.73
CA LEU A 37 27.95 10.60 -3.68
C LEU A 37 28.62 10.38 -5.05
N ILE A 38 27.83 10.29 -6.11
CA ILE A 38 28.33 10.14 -7.49
C ILE A 38 29.28 11.28 -7.85
N LYS A 39 28.87 12.54 -7.61
CA LYS A 39 29.69 13.73 -7.90
C LYS A 39 30.99 13.73 -7.11
N THR A 40 30.96 13.41 -5.82
CA THR A 40 32.16 13.35 -4.98
C THR A 40 33.12 12.25 -5.44
N LYS A 41 32.61 11.07 -5.80
CA LYS A 41 33.43 9.98 -6.36
C LYS A 41 34.03 10.37 -7.70
N GLN A 42 33.25 11.01 -8.57
CA GLN A 42 33.71 11.51 -9.87
C GLN A 42 34.83 12.54 -9.72
N GLN A 43 34.69 13.51 -8.80
CA GLN A 43 35.72 14.51 -8.50
C GLN A 43 37.04 13.87 -8.03
N ASN A 44 36.96 12.71 -7.38
CA ASN A 44 38.12 11.97 -6.91
C ASN A 44 38.63 10.92 -7.93
N ASN A 45 38.09 10.90 -9.17
CA ASN A 45 38.36 9.86 -10.17
C ASN A 45 38.13 8.43 -9.66
N GLN A 46 37.08 8.25 -8.85
CA GLN A 46 36.66 6.98 -8.29
C GLN A 46 35.31 6.55 -8.88
N LEU A 47 35.10 5.24 -8.91
CA LEU A 47 33.79 4.67 -9.20
C LEU A 47 32.86 4.85 -7.99
N ALA A 48 31.60 5.17 -8.26
CA ALA A 48 30.53 5.12 -7.26
C ALA A 48 29.84 3.77 -7.38
N VAL A 49 29.91 2.94 -6.33
CA VAL A 49 29.36 1.58 -6.35
C VAL A 49 28.04 1.55 -5.59
N LEU A 50 26.93 1.33 -6.30
CA LEU A 50 25.58 1.45 -5.76
C LEU A 50 24.87 0.09 -5.72
N GLY A 51 24.33 -0.25 -4.56
CA GLY A 51 23.36 -1.32 -4.38
C GLY A 51 21.95 -0.82 -4.64
N LEU A 52 21.21 -1.45 -5.56
CA LEU A 52 19.88 -1.00 -5.99
C LEU A 52 18.80 -2.03 -5.65
N ALA A 53 17.60 -1.53 -5.32
CA ALA A 53 16.41 -2.33 -5.01
C ALA A 53 15.36 -2.19 -6.11
N THR A 54 14.42 -3.13 -6.18
CA THR A 54 13.28 -3.07 -7.10
C THR A 54 11.97 -2.83 -6.35
N GLY A 55 10.84 -2.88 -7.08
CA GLY A 55 9.50 -2.67 -6.54
C GLY A 55 9.07 -1.20 -6.52
N ALA A 56 7.85 -0.93 -6.04
CA ALA A 56 7.25 0.40 -6.12
C ALA A 56 8.00 1.48 -5.30
N THR A 57 8.59 1.11 -4.17
CA THR A 57 9.26 2.02 -3.23
C THR A 57 10.37 2.87 -3.85
N PRO A 58 11.37 2.31 -4.57
CA PRO A 58 12.47 3.09 -5.16
C PRO A 58 12.11 3.86 -6.44
N VAL A 59 10.95 3.65 -7.06
CA VAL A 59 10.59 4.28 -8.35
C VAL A 59 10.66 5.82 -8.27
N GLY A 60 10.23 6.42 -7.16
CA GLY A 60 10.31 7.86 -6.96
C GLY A 60 11.75 8.39 -6.97
N VAL A 61 12.69 7.63 -6.38
CA VAL A 61 14.13 7.96 -6.38
C VAL A 61 14.70 7.87 -7.79
N TYR A 62 14.33 6.83 -8.55
CA TYR A 62 14.79 6.67 -9.93
C TYR A 62 14.29 7.76 -10.86
N LYS A 63 13.01 8.14 -10.77
CA LYS A 63 12.45 9.27 -11.51
C LYS A 63 13.22 10.57 -11.25
N GLU A 64 13.57 10.84 -10.00
CA GLU A 64 14.36 12.03 -9.66
C GLU A 64 15.81 11.91 -10.17
N LEU A 65 16.46 10.75 -10.08
CA LEU A 65 17.80 10.56 -10.63
C LEU A 65 17.83 10.79 -12.16
N ILE A 66 16.80 10.34 -12.88
CA ILE A 66 16.62 10.63 -14.30
C ILE A 66 16.44 12.13 -14.54
N HIS A 67 15.64 12.81 -13.72
CA HIS A 67 15.47 14.26 -13.79
C HIS A 67 16.81 14.99 -13.58
N LEU A 68 17.59 14.60 -12.57
CA LEU A 68 18.92 15.16 -12.30
C LEU A 68 19.92 14.88 -13.43
N HIS A 69 19.82 13.74 -14.11
CA HIS A 69 20.61 13.45 -15.30
C HIS A 69 20.27 14.41 -16.44
N LYS A 70 18.99 14.43 -16.84
CA LYS A 70 18.51 15.18 -18.00
C LYS A 70 18.60 16.69 -17.83
N GLU A 71 18.27 17.20 -16.64
CA GLU A 71 18.10 18.64 -16.40
C GLU A 71 19.25 19.28 -15.60
N LYS A 72 20.03 18.50 -14.85
CA LYS A 72 21.09 19.00 -13.96
C LYS A 72 22.48 18.45 -14.26
N GLY A 73 22.63 17.68 -15.35
CA GLY A 73 23.93 17.19 -15.85
C GLY A 73 24.62 16.17 -14.95
N LEU A 74 23.86 15.43 -14.13
CA LEU A 74 24.43 14.30 -13.38
C LEU A 74 24.80 13.16 -14.35
N SER A 75 26.05 12.71 -14.38
CA SER A 75 26.48 11.59 -15.24
C SER A 75 26.64 10.30 -14.43
N PHE A 76 26.32 9.16 -15.06
CA PHE A 76 26.40 7.81 -14.52
C PHE A 76 27.54 6.99 -15.12
N LYS A 77 28.41 7.59 -15.96
CA LYS A 77 29.53 6.88 -16.60
C LYS A 77 30.53 6.28 -15.61
N ASN A 78 30.70 6.89 -14.44
CA ASN A 78 31.56 6.39 -13.36
C ASN A 78 30.78 5.64 -12.26
N VAL A 79 29.58 5.14 -12.59
CA VAL A 79 28.73 4.40 -11.65
C VAL A 79 28.75 2.92 -11.99
N VAL A 80 28.88 2.09 -10.96
CA VAL A 80 28.72 0.63 -11.01
C VAL A 80 27.54 0.25 -10.12
N THR A 81 26.67 -0.64 -10.59
CA THR A 81 25.44 -1.01 -9.88
C THR A 81 25.36 -2.50 -9.62
N PHE A 82 24.83 -2.86 -8.45
CA PHE A 82 24.51 -4.23 -8.06
C PHE A 82 23.06 -4.27 -7.57
N ASN A 83 22.19 -5.01 -8.26
CA ASN A 83 20.83 -5.24 -7.77
C ASN A 83 20.81 -6.30 -6.67
N LEU A 84 19.83 -6.20 -5.78
CA LEU A 84 19.64 -7.14 -4.68
C LEU A 84 19.29 -8.55 -5.17
N ASP A 85 18.43 -8.68 -6.17
CA ASP A 85 17.79 -9.96 -6.49
C ASP A 85 17.31 -10.08 -7.94
N GLU A 86 16.93 -11.30 -8.32
CA GLU A 86 16.13 -11.65 -9.50
C GLU A 86 15.35 -12.95 -9.22
N TYR A 87 14.15 -13.06 -9.80
CA TYR A 87 13.35 -14.28 -9.69
C TYR A 87 14.03 -15.50 -10.34
N TYR A 88 13.71 -16.71 -9.89
CA TYR A 88 14.26 -17.95 -10.43
C TYR A 88 13.20 -19.07 -10.62
N PRO A 89 13.10 -19.66 -11.83
CA PRO A 89 13.70 -19.19 -13.09
C PRO A 89 13.01 -17.91 -13.58
N MET A 90 13.74 -17.07 -14.30
CA MET A 90 13.20 -15.85 -14.90
C MET A 90 13.90 -15.49 -16.21
N ALA A 91 13.12 -15.24 -17.27
CA ALA A 91 13.66 -14.74 -18.53
C ALA A 91 13.95 -13.24 -18.42
N SER A 92 15.11 -12.79 -18.88
CA SER A 92 15.51 -11.38 -18.74
C SER A 92 14.58 -10.40 -19.45
N ASN A 93 13.88 -10.83 -20.51
CA ASN A 93 12.91 -10.03 -21.27
C ASN A 93 11.45 -10.21 -20.81
N ALA A 94 11.19 -11.01 -19.76
CA ALA A 94 9.86 -11.11 -19.19
C ALA A 94 9.46 -9.75 -18.58
N SER A 95 8.19 -9.39 -18.69
CA SER A 95 7.67 -8.13 -18.11
C SER A 95 7.89 -8.02 -16.60
N GLN A 96 7.90 -9.17 -15.91
CA GLN A 96 8.06 -9.28 -14.47
C GLN A 96 9.52 -9.37 -14.01
N SER A 97 10.49 -9.48 -14.94
CA SER A 97 11.90 -9.59 -14.57
C SER A 97 12.40 -8.29 -13.95
N TYR A 98 13.30 -8.40 -13.00
CA TYR A 98 13.96 -7.24 -12.43
C TYR A 98 14.94 -6.58 -13.40
N VAL A 99 15.43 -7.32 -14.40
CA VAL A 99 16.10 -6.73 -15.57
C VAL A 99 15.20 -5.74 -16.32
N THR A 100 13.99 -6.17 -16.70
CA THR A 100 13.01 -5.31 -17.40
C THR A 100 12.60 -4.13 -16.54
N PHE A 101 12.31 -4.37 -15.26
CA PHE A 101 11.98 -3.32 -14.30
C PHE A 101 13.06 -2.23 -14.24
N MET A 102 14.32 -2.61 -14.08
CA MET A 102 15.42 -1.65 -13.93
C MET A 102 15.70 -0.85 -15.21
N ASN A 103 15.59 -1.48 -16.38
CA ASN A 103 15.73 -0.79 -17.66
C ASN A 103 14.62 0.26 -17.84
N GLN A 104 13.36 -0.14 -17.63
CA GLN A 104 12.21 0.75 -17.76
C GLN A 104 12.24 1.93 -16.78
N ASN A 105 12.66 1.70 -15.53
CA ASN A 105 12.58 2.71 -14.48
C ASN A 105 13.86 3.53 -14.30
N LEU A 106 15.01 3.08 -14.82
CA LEU A 106 16.29 3.78 -14.63
C LEU A 106 17.22 3.67 -15.84
N PHE A 107 17.70 2.47 -16.17
CA PHE A 107 18.90 2.32 -16.99
C PHE A 107 18.75 2.79 -18.45
N ASP A 108 17.56 2.69 -19.05
CA ASP A 108 17.33 3.20 -20.42
C ASP A 108 17.28 4.74 -20.50
N HIS A 109 17.33 5.43 -19.36
CA HIS A 109 17.12 6.88 -19.27
C HIS A 109 18.35 7.65 -18.80
N ILE A 110 19.48 6.97 -18.57
CA ILE A 110 20.74 7.54 -18.06
C ILE A 110 21.95 7.04 -18.87
N ASP A 111 23.10 7.70 -18.72
CA ASP A 111 24.35 7.41 -19.44
C ASP A 111 25.27 6.40 -18.72
N ILE A 112 24.70 5.37 -18.06
CA ILE A 112 25.48 4.30 -17.45
C ILE A 112 25.98 3.31 -18.50
N GLU A 113 27.23 2.86 -18.37
CA GLU A 113 27.80 1.83 -19.24
C GLU A 113 27.21 0.45 -18.91
N LYS A 114 26.86 -0.35 -19.93
CA LYS A 114 26.12 -1.61 -19.73
C LYS A 114 26.92 -2.64 -18.95
N GLU A 115 28.24 -2.67 -19.11
CA GLU A 115 29.15 -3.53 -18.37
C GLU A 115 29.19 -3.24 -16.86
N ASN A 116 28.75 -2.05 -16.45
CA ASN A 116 28.69 -1.62 -15.06
C ASN A 116 27.34 -1.92 -14.39
N ILE A 117 26.43 -2.58 -15.11
CA ILE A 117 25.14 -3.04 -14.57
C ILE A 117 25.26 -4.51 -14.18
N HIS A 118 24.98 -4.81 -12.91
CA HIS A 118 25.00 -6.18 -12.39
C HIS A 118 23.66 -6.52 -11.74
N ILE A 119 22.97 -7.51 -12.29
CA ILE A 119 21.71 -8.06 -11.79
C ILE A 119 21.88 -9.59 -11.72
N PRO A 120 21.37 -10.28 -10.69
CA PRO A 120 21.37 -11.75 -10.66
C PRO A 120 20.73 -12.37 -11.92
N ASP A 121 21.31 -13.45 -12.45
CA ASP A 121 20.81 -14.06 -13.71
C ASP A 121 19.84 -15.22 -13.43
N GLY A 122 18.54 -14.94 -13.57
CA GLY A 122 17.47 -15.91 -13.37
C GLY A 122 17.38 -17.02 -14.43
N ARG A 123 18.23 -17.02 -15.47
CA ARG A 123 18.19 -18.00 -16.58
C ARG A 123 19.17 -19.15 -16.40
N LEU A 124 20.03 -19.08 -15.39
CA LEU A 124 21.10 -20.05 -15.18
C LEU A 124 20.54 -21.47 -14.88
N PRO A 125 21.22 -22.53 -15.33
CA PRO A 125 21.00 -23.87 -14.78
C PRO A 125 21.21 -23.87 -13.26
N GLU A 126 20.43 -24.66 -12.51
CA GLU A 126 20.44 -24.64 -11.05
C GLU A 126 21.83 -24.98 -10.48
N GLU A 127 22.57 -25.85 -11.16
CA GLU A 127 23.94 -26.26 -10.85
C GLU A 127 24.97 -25.12 -10.89
N ASP A 128 24.75 -24.10 -11.71
CA ASP A 128 25.68 -22.98 -11.90
C ASP A 128 25.46 -21.84 -10.90
N ILE A 129 24.30 -21.83 -10.22
CA ILE A 129 23.88 -20.72 -9.36
C ILE A 129 24.85 -20.50 -8.20
N ALA A 130 25.35 -21.58 -7.58
CA ALA A 130 26.27 -21.46 -6.45
C ALA A 130 27.58 -20.75 -6.86
N ALA A 131 28.12 -21.10 -8.03
CA ALA A 131 29.31 -20.46 -8.58
C ALA A 131 29.02 -19.00 -8.94
N PHE A 132 27.88 -18.73 -9.59
CA PHE A 132 27.43 -17.38 -9.91
C PHE A 132 27.33 -16.48 -8.68
N CYS A 133 26.69 -16.97 -7.61
CA CYS A 133 26.54 -16.23 -6.36
C CYS A 133 27.89 -15.85 -5.74
N LEU A 134 28.85 -16.78 -5.75
CA LEU A 134 30.20 -16.53 -5.25
C LEU A 134 30.94 -15.48 -6.10
N ASP A 135 30.78 -15.54 -7.41
CA ASP A 135 31.38 -14.57 -8.32
C ASP A 135 30.72 -13.19 -8.21
N TYR A 136 29.42 -13.13 -7.90
CA TYR A 136 28.72 -11.88 -7.60
C TYR A 136 29.31 -11.18 -6.36
N GLU A 137 29.54 -11.93 -5.27
CA GLU A 137 30.21 -11.43 -4.05
C GLU A 137 31.65 -10.96 -4.33
N ARG A 138 32.39 -11.73 -5.13
CA ARG A 138 33.76 -11.38 -5.52
C ARG A 138 33.80 -10.11 -6.35
N LYS A 139 32.86 -9.92 -7.28
CA LYS A 139 32.75 -8.68 -8.07
C LYS A 139 32.49 -7.48 -7.17
N ILE A 140 31.55 -7.56 -6.24
CA ILE A 140 31.30 -6.47 -5.26
C ILE A 140 32.59 -6.12 -4.51
N THR A 141 33.32 -7.14 -4.06
CA THR A 141 34.59 -6.95 -3.34
C THR A 141 35.68 -6.34 -4.23
N ALA A 142 35.78 -6.76 -5.50
CA ALA A 142 36.75 -6.26 -6.46
C ALA A 142 36.55 -4.78 -6.80
N PHE A 143 35.30 -4.28 -6.75
CA PHE A 143 34.99 -2.86 -6.86
C PHE A 143 35.19 -2.06 -5.54
N GLY A 144 35.67 -2.70 -4.47
CA GLY A 144 35.95 -2.04 -3.19
C GLY A 144 34.75 -1.96 -2.23
N GLY A 145 33.72 -2.78 -2.47
CA GLY A 145 32.47 -2.82 -1.71
C GLY A 145 31.45 -1.78 -2.19
N LEU A 146 30.22 -1.89 -1.65
CA LEU A 146 29.14 -0.95 -1.96
C LEU A 146 29.34 0.36 -1.20
N ASP A 147 29.30 1.49 -1.89
CA ASP A 147 29.32 2.81 -1.26
C ASP A 147 27.96 3.13 -0.63
N LEU A 148 26.88 2.73 -1.28
CA LEU A 148 25.51 2.93 -0.79
C LEU A 148 24.63 1.76 -1.23
N GLN A 149 23.81 1.24 -0.32
CA GLN A 149 22.79 0.23 -0.62
C GLN A 149 21.39 0.80 -0.34
N LEU A 150 20.55 0.87 -1.38
CA LEU A 150 19.12 1.13 -1.25
C LEU A 150 18.39 -0.18 -0.92
N LEU A 151 17.49 -0.13 0.05
CA LEU A 151 16.63 -1.24 0.45
C LEU A 151 15.17 -0.78 0.50
N GLY A 152 14.27 -1.71 0.20
CA GLY A 152 12.87 -1.65 0.64
C GLY A 152 12.62 -2.66 1.76
N ILE A 153 11.45 -2.58 2.39
CA ILE A 153 10.99 -3.56 3.38
C ILE A 153 9.70 -4.25 2.93
N GLY A 154 9.71 -5.59 2.94
CA GLY A 154 8.52 -6.42 2.72
C GLY A 154 7.53 -6.37 3.87
N ARG A 155 6.29 -6.82 3.67
CA ARG A 155 5.31 -6.93 4.77
C ARG A 155 5.72 -7.97 5.83
N THR A 156 6.55 -8.95 5.45
CA THR A 156 7.20 -9.92 6.34
C THR A 156 8.45 -9.37 7.02
N GLY A 157 8.90 -8.16 6.66
CA GLY A 157 10.15 -7.60 7.14
C GLY A 157 11.38 -8.11 6.42
N HIS A 158 11.23 -8.77 5.28
CA HIS A 158 12.36 -9.12 4.41
C HIS A 158 13.04 -7.86 3.82
N ILE A 159 14.33 -8.00 3.51
CA ILE A 159 15.13 -7.04 2.74
C ILE A 159 15.75 -7.81 1.55
N GLY A 160 15.51 -7.36 0.32
CA GLY A 160 15.60 -8.24 -0.86
C GLY A 160 14.70 -9.47 -0.67
N PHE A 161 15.12 -10.65 -1.11
CA PHE A 161 14.44 -11.92 -0.76
C PHE A 161 15.03 -12.63 0.46
N ASN A 162 15.61 -11.90 1.42
CA ASN A 162 15.97 -12.47 2.71
C ASN A 162 14.70 -12.66 3.55
N GLU A 163 14.00 -13.76 3.32
CA GLU A 163 12.73 -14.13 3.96
C GLU A 163 12.87 -14.47 5.45
N PRO A 164 11.76 -14.48 6.22
CA PRO A 164 11.75 -14.97 7.59
C PRO A 164 12.47 -16.32 7.75
N GLY A 165 13.39 -16.40 8.70
CA GLY A 165 14.29 -17.55 8.90
C GLY A 165 15.69 -17.37 8.29
N SER A 166 15.92 -16.32 7.49
CA SER A 166 17.26 -15.99 6.98
C SER A 166 18.23 -15.63 8.09
N ALA A 167 19.46 -16.14 8.03
CA ALA A 167 20.51 -15.80 9.00
C ALA A 167 21.21 -14.46 8.65
N PRO A 168 21.71 -13.71 9.67
CA PRO A 168 22.28 -12.37 9.48
C PRO A 168 23.63 -12.35 8.75
N ASN A 169 24.36 -13.47 8.73
CA ASN A 169 25.68 -13.60 8.11
C ASN A 169 25.63 -14.27 6.72
N THR A 170 24.46 -14.30 6.08
CA THR A 170 24.28 -14.91 4.76
C THR A 170 24.94 -14.10 3.64
N GLY A 171 25.51 -14.79 2.67
CA GLY A 171 25.92 -14.21 1.38
C GLY A 171 24.83 -14.35 0.31
N THR A 172 25.16 -13.93 -0.92
CA THR A 172 24.30 -14.12 -2.10
C THR A 172 24.00 -15.60 -2.30
N ARG A 173 22.72 -15.95 -2.50
CA ARG A 173 22.25 -17.34 -2.60
C ARG A 173 20.91 -17.47 -3.31
N LEU A 174 20.59 -18.70 -3.71
CA LEU A 174 19.24 -19.10 -4.08
C LEU A 174 18.37 -19.27 -2.81
N VAL A 175 17.18 -18.69 -2.81
CA VAL A 175 16.21 -18.78 -1.71
C VAL A 175 14.87 -19.28 -2.21
N THR A 176 14.09 -19.89 -1.32
CA THR A 176 12.68 -20.18 -1.56
C THR A 176 11.85 -19.01 -1.03
N LEU A 177 10.92 -18.51 -1.84
CA LEU A 177 10.09 -17.36 -1.50
C LEU A 177 9.00 -17.72 -0.49
N ASP A 178 8.74 -16.80 0.44
CA ASP A 178 7.67 -16.95 1.42
C ASP A 178 6.28 -16.89 0.74
N ASP A 179 5.30 -17.56 1.34
CA ASP A 179 3.95 -17.59 0.80
C ASP A 179 3.32 -16.21 0.72
N LEU A 180 3.60 -15.33 1.70
CA LEU A 180 3.11 -13.96 1.70
C LEU A 180 3.81 -13.11 0.64
N THR A 181 5.12 -13.29 0.42
CA THR A 181 5.84 -12.62 -0.68
C THR A 181 5.26 -12.99 -2.04
N ARG A 182 4.96 -14.28 -2.26
CA ARG A 182 4.29 -14.72 -3.50
C ARG A 182 2.86 -14.19 -3.62
N ARG A 183 2.12 -14.04 -2.53
CA ARG A 183 0.79 -13.40 -2.54
C ARG A 183 0.89 -11.92 -2.89
N ASP A 184 1.84 -11.19 -2.29
CA ASP A 184 2.03 -9.77 -2.58
C ASP A 184 2.46 -9.54 -4.05
N ALA A 185 3.27 -10.44 -4.62
CA ALA A 185 3.68 -10.39 -6.04
C ALA A 185 2.60 -10.93 -7.01
N SER A 186 1.60 -11.66 -6.53
CA SER A 186 0.65 -12.40 -7.39
C SER A 186 -0.06 -11.52 -8.44
N ARG A 187 -0.31 -10.25 -8.11
CA ARG A 187 -0.91 -9.29 -9.04
C ARG A 187 -0.03 -9.07 -10.28
N ASP A 188 1.29 -9.03 -10.12
CA ASP A 188 2.23 -8.76 -11.22
C ASP A 188 2.47 -9.99 -12.11
N PHE A 189 2.10 -11.18 -11.60
CA PHE A 189 2.20 -12.47 -12.30
C PHE A 189 0.85 -13.02 -12.77
N GLY A 190 -0.27 -12.36 -12.45
CA GLY A 190 -1.61 -12.77 -12.87
C GLY A 190 -2.10 -14.02 -12.14
N GLY A 191 -1.71 -14.15 -10.88
CA GLY A 191 -1.97 -15.32 -10.05
C GLY A 191 -0.74 -15.75 -9.29
N LYS A 192 -0.94 -16.25 -8.07
CA LYS A 192 0.14 -16.68 -7.19
C LYS A 192 0.86 -17.91 -7.74
N GLU A 193 0.13 -18.79 -8.41
CA GLU A 193 0.60 -19.98 -9.11
C GLU A 193 1.62 -19.66 -10.20
N ASN A 194 1.54 -18.48 -10.79
CA ASN A 194 2.47 -18.00 -11.82
C ASN A 194 3.71 -17.31 -11.23
N VAL A 195 3.73 -17.01 -9.92
CA VAL A 195 4.89 -16.43 -9.25
C VAL A 195 5.94 -17.52 -9.03
N PRO A 196 7.19 -17.31 -9.47
CA PRO A 196 8.31 -18.21 -9.21
C PRO A 196 8.42 -18.58 -7.73
N THR A 197 8.86 -19.80 -7.44
CA THR A 197 8.98 -20.30 -6.07
C THR A 197 10.33 -19.98 -5.44
N LYS A 198 11.32 -19.62 -6.27
CA LYS A 198 12.68 -19.30 -5.84
C LYS A 198 13.12 -17.94 -6.39
N ALA A 199 14.17 -17.39 -5.82
CA ALA A 199 14.87 -16.21 -6.31
C ALA A 199 16.35 -16.27 -5.94
N ILE A 200 17.20 -15.60 -6.71
CA ILE A 200 18.59 -15.35 -6.34
C ILE A 200 18.62 -13.99 -5.64
N THR A 201 19.20 -13.91 -4.44
CA THR A 201 19.24 -12.68 -3.65
C THR A 201 20.58 -12.49 -2.98
N MET A 202 21.01 -11.23 -2.88
CA MET A 202 22.07 -10.76 -2.02
C MET A 202 21.71 -11.08 -0.56
N GLY A 203 22.68 -11.59 0.19
CA GLY A 203 22.48 -11.96 1.59
C GLY A 203 22.55 -10.78 2.55
N VAL A 204 22.03 -10.97 3.77
CA VAL A 204 22.05 -9.94 4.83
C VAL A 204 23.49 -9.53 5.17
N GLY A 205 24.41 -10.50 5.21
CA GLY A 205 25.82 -10.25 5.50
C GLY A 205 26.53 -9.46 4.40
N THR A 206 26.05 -9.54 3.16
CA THR A 206 26.56 -8.75 2.03
C THR A 206 26.04 -7.32 2.10
N ILE A 207 24.74 -7.15 2.37
CA ILE A 207 24.11 -5.85 2.58
C ILE A 207 24.82 -5.08 3.69
N PHE A 208 25.16 -5.73 4.81
CA PHE A 208 25.87 -5.10 5.92
C PHE A 208 27.26 -4.53 5.60
N LYS A 209 27.90 -5.02 4.54
CA LYS A 209 29.23 -4.53 4.16
C LYS A 209 29.17 -3.19 3.42
N ALA A 210 27.98 -2.71 3.06
CA ALA A 210 27.81 -1.40 2.44
C ALA A 210 28.24 -0.28 3.42
N ARG A 211 28.89 0.76 2.88
CA ARG A 211 29.34 1.92 3.68
C ARG A 211 28.18 2.77 4.18
N GLU A 212 27.07 2.75 3.46
CA GLU A 212 25.83 3.43 3.78
C GLU A 212 24.65 2.55 3.35
N ILE A 213 23.65 2.40 4.21
CA ILE A 213 22.43 1.64 3.92
C ILE A 213 21.23 2.57 4.14
N ILE A 214 20.40 2.73 3.12
CA ILE A 214 19.15 3.47 3.21
C ILE A 214 18.00 2.50 3.00
N LEU A 215 17.21 2.25 4.05
CA LEU A 215 15.98 1.48 3.95
C LEU A 215 14.78 2.40 3.85
N MET A 216 14.01 2.24 2.79
CA MET A 216 12.83 3.05 2.49
C MET A 216 11.54 2.30 2.78
N ALA A 217 10.57 2.97 3.40
CA ALA A 217 9.22 2.43 3.56
C ALA A 217 8.17 3.53 3.50
N TRP A 218 7.21 3.37 2.61
CA TRP A 218 6.13 4.33 2.36
C TRP A 218 4.79 3.74 2.76
N ASN A 219 3.82 4.62 3.04
CA ASN A 219 2.43 4.34 3.36
C ASN A 219 2.15 3.51 4.62
N GLN A 220 0.91 3.60 5.08
CA GLN A 220 0.45 2.99 6.33
C GLN A 220 0.55 1.46 6.34
N LYS A 221 0.50 0.80 5.17
CA LYS A 221 0.60 -0.67 5.08
C LYS A 221 1.95 -1.19 5.55
N LYS A 222 2.98 -0.32 5.62
CA LYS A 222 4.31 -0.64 6.14
C LYS A 222 4.49 -0.30 7.62
N ALA A 223 3.59 0.48 8.23
CA ALA A 223 3.77 1.00 9.57
C ALA A 223 4.03 -0.08 10.64
N GLY A 224 3.19 -1.11 10.68
CA GLY A 224 3.34 -2.20 11.66
C GLY A 224 4.62 -3.02 11.51
N ILE A 225 5.11 -3.26 10.28
CA ILE A 225 6.36 -4.00 10.09
C ILE A 225 7.59 -3.13 10.35
N VAL A 226 7.51 -1.83 10.03
CA VAL A 226 8.53 -0.84 10.34
C VAL A 226 8.70 -0.72 11.86
N LYS A 227 7.60 -0.61 12.62
CA LYS A 227 7.64 -0.61 14.09
C LYS A 227 8.36 -1.83 14.64
N LYS A 228 8.02 -3.02 14.17
CA LYS A 228 8.71 -4.27 14.57
C LYS A 228 10.21 -4.22 14.23
N ALA A 229 10.56 -3.71 13.05
CA ALA A 229 11.94 -3.65 12.58
C ALA A 229 12.82 -2.69 13.39
N VAL A 230 12.27 -1.57 13.87
CA VAL A 230 13.08 -0.51 14.53
C VAL A 230 12.91 -0.42 16.05
N GLU A 231 11.77 -0.85 16.61
CA GLU A 231 11.52 -0.83 18.07
C GLU A 231 11.58 -2.24 18.69
N GLY A 232 11.34 -3.29 17.89
CA GLY A 232 11.27 -4.68 18.35
C GLY A 232 12.63 -5.30 18.67
N GLU A 233 12.59 -6.51 19.22
CA GLU A 233 13.78 -7.34 19.41
C GLU A 233 14.30 -7.91 18.09
N ILE A 234 15.62 -8.12 18.01
CA ILE A 234 16.25 -8.74 16.85
C ILE A 234 15.74 -10.17 16.71
N SER A 235 15.18 -10.50 15.55
CA SER A 235 14.57 -11.80 15.27
C SER A 235 14.72 -12.22 13.82
N ALA A 236 15.00 -13.51 13.60
CA ALA A 236 14.99 -14.12 12.28
C ALA A 236 13.60 -14.09 11.61
N SER A 237 12.53 -13.95 12.40
CA SER A 237 11.16 -13.81 11.86
C SER A 237 10.92 -12.46 11.17
N VAL A 238 11.77 -11.45 11.42
CA VAL A 238 11.72 -10.12 10.81
C VAL A 238 13.15 -9.72 10.44
N PRO A 239 13.67 -10.16 9.28
CA PRO A 239 15.08 -9.98 8.91
C PRO A 239 15.57 -8.52 8.91
N ALA A 240 14.69 -7.55 8.65
CA ALA A 240 15.01 -6.13 8.76
C ALA A 240 15.45 -5.70 10.17
N THR A 241 15.09 -6.45 11.23
CA THR A 241 15.57 -6.18 12.59
C THR A 241 17.08 -6.34 12.72
N TYR A 242 17.72 -7.15 11.86
CA TYR A 242 19.18 -7.26 11.85
C TYR A 242 19.83 -5.90 11.58
N LEU A 243 19.19 -5.00 10.83
CA LEU A 243 19.73 -3.66 10.56
C LEU A 243 20.01 -2.85 11.82
N GLN A 244 19.38 -3.17 12.96
CA GLN A 244 19.71 -2.58 14.26
C GLN A 244 21.16 -2.81 14.70
N LEU A 245 21.85 -3.80 14.12
CA LEU A 245 23.27 -4.10 14.38
C LEU A 245 24.25 -3.22 13.58
N SER A 246 23.76 -2.43 12.62
CA SER A 246 24.61 -1.59 11.76
C SER A 246 24.59 -0.14 12.22
N ASP A 247 25.77 0.46 12.38
CA ASP A 247 25.91 1.90 12.63
C ASP A 247 25.70 2.75 11.36
N ASN A 248 25.69 2.12 10.18
CA ASN A 248 25.66 2.78 8.87
C ASN A 248 24.29 2.69 8.18
N VAL A 249 23.23 2.44 8.95
CA VAL A 249 21.86 2.35 8.41
C VAL A 249 21.02 3.56 8.80
N GLU A 250 20.18 3.98 7.86
CA GLU A 250 19.11 4.92 8.10
C GLU A 250 17.80 4.40 7.51
N PHE A 251 16.74 4.44 8.32
CA PHE A 251 15.37 4.21 7.85
C PHE A 251 14.77 5.54 7.42
N VAL A 252 14.30 5.62 6.17
CA VAL A 252 13.62 6.77 5.62
C VAL A 252 12.15 6.44 5.40
N LEU A 253 11.28 7.16 6.08
CA LEU A 253 9.84 6.93 6.11
C LEU A 253 9.06 8.15 5.63
N ASP A 254 7.84 7.94 5.16
CA ASP A 254 6.81 8.97 5.17
C ASP A 254 6.03 8.95 6.50
N GLU A 255 5.20 9.98 6.73
CA GLU A 255 4.40 10.09 7.96
C GLU A 255 3.49 8.88 8.17
N ASP A 256 2.91 8.35 7.09
CA ASP A 256 2.03 7.18 7.14
C ASP A 256 2.77 5.90 7.53
N ALA A 257 3.95 5.63 6.98
CA ALA A 257 4.77 4.47 7.39
C ALA A 257 5.35 4.64 8.81
N ALA A 258 5.44 5.87 9.32
CA ALA A 258 5.85 6.15 10.68
C ALA A 258 4.69 6.12 11.69
N SER A 259 3.44 6.05 11.24
CA SER A 259 2.26 6.33 12.06
C SER A 259 2.09 5.43 13.28
N GLU A 260 2.60 4.20 13.23
CA GLU A 260 2.53 3.23 14.33
C GLU A 260 3.74 3.26 15.29
N LEU A 261 4.80 4.00 14.96
CA LEU A 261 5.94 4.14 15.88
C LEU A 261 5.48 4.80 17.18
N THR A 262 6.07 4.39 18.29
CA THR A 262 5.62 4.76 19.64
C THR A 262 5.58 6.29 19.83
N ARG A 263 6.54 7.03 19.26
CA ARG A 263 6.55 8.51 19.35
C ARG A 263 5.46 9.23 18.54
N PHE A 264 4.83 8.58 17.56
CA PHE A 264 3.73 9.14 16.76
C PHE A 264 2.37 8.58 17.19
N ASP A 265 2.32 7.28 17.53
CA ASP A 265 1.09 6.63 17.92
C ASP A 265 0.72 6.91 19.39
N THR A 266 1.70 6.76 20.29
CA THR A 266 1.53 6.87 21.74
C THR A 266 2.60 7.79 22.35
N PRO A 267 2.64 9.08 21.94
CA PRO A 267 3.72 10.00 22.29
C PRO A 267 3.92 10.17 23.81
N TRP A 268 2.87 10.00 24.61
CA TRP A 268 2.92 10.05 26.07
C TRP A 268 3.81 8.98 26.72
N LEU A 269 4.15 7.91 25.99
CA LEU A 269 5.08 6.89 26.50
C LEU A 269 6.54 7.29 26.41
N VAL A 270 6.86 8.30 25.59
CA VAL A 270 8.24 8.73 25.35
C VAL A 270 8.50 10.16 25.78
N ARG A 271 7.48 11.03 25.83
CA ARG A 271 7.65 12.42 26.24
C ARG A 271 6.34 13.02 26.72
N ASP A 272 6.45 14.11 27.45
CA ASP A 272 5.32 14.98 27.72
C ASP A 272 4.71 15.49 26.39
N CYS A 273 3.38 15.53 26.35
CA CYS A 273 2.65 15.91 25.14
C CYS A 273 1.53 16.91 25.45
N GLU A 274 1.14 17.67 24.42
CA GLU A 274 0.00 18.57 24.54
C GLU A 274 -1.29 17.75 24.54
N TRP A 275 -2.01 17.81 25.66
CA TRP A 275 -3.27 17.07 25.85
C TRP A 275 -4.46 17.82 25.23
N ASP A 276 -4.58 17.73 23.91
CA ASP A 276 -5.78 18.13 23.18
C ASP A 276 -6.91 17.07 23.26
N ILE A 277 -8.11 17.43 22.80
CA ILE A 277 -9.28 16.54 22.86
C ILE A 277 -9.04 15.21 22.13
N LYS A 278 -8.34 15.24 21.00
CA LYS A 278 -8.09 14.06 20.16
C LYS A 278 -7.09 13.12 20.84
N THR A 279 -6.02 13.66 21.40
CA THR A 279 -4.93 12.96 22.08
C THR A 279 -5.42 12.34 23.37
N ILE A 280 -6.21 13.07 24.17
CA ILE A 280 -6.87 12.53 25.38
C ILE A 280 -7.76 11.34 24.99
N LYS A 281 -8.67 11.53 24.03
CA LYS A 281 -9.57 10.45 23.58
C LYS A 281 -8.79 9.23 23.12
N LYS A 282 -7.73 9.42 22.32
CA LYS A 282 -6.86 8.34 21.84
C LYS A 282 -6.19 7.61 23.00
N ALA A 283 -5.57 8.33 23.92
CA ALA A 283 -4.80 7.77 25.02
C ALA A 283 -5.68 6.98 26.01
N VAL A 284 -6.87 7.48 26.35
CA VAL A 284 -7.81 6.78 27.24
C VAL A 284 -8.37 5.51 26.59
N ILE A 285 -8.69 5.54 25.29
CA ILE A 285 -9.11 4.34 24.54
C ILE A 285 -7.98 3.32 24.48
N TRP A 286 -6.75 3.79 24.21
CA TRP A 286 -5.57 2.95 24.21
C TRP A 286 -5.36 2.29 25.59
N LEU A 287 -5.47 3.05 26.68
CA LEU A 287 -5.30 2.56 28.04
C LEU A 287 -6.35 1.51 28.40
N ALA A 288 -7.62 1.74 28.04
CA ALA A 288 -8.71 0.77 28.21
C ALA A 288 -8.40 -0.55 27.50
N LYS A 289 -7.92 -0.50 26.25
CA LYS A 289 -7.50 -1.69 25.50
C LYS A 289 -6.28 -2.37 26.11
N LYS A 290 -5.27 -1.59 26.53
CA LYS A 290 -4.01 -2.08 27.10
C LYS A 290 -4.21 -2.80 28.43
N THR A 291 -5.13 -2.32 29.25
CA THR A 291 -5.47 -2.87 30.57
C THR A 291 -6.62 -3.87 30.55
N GLU A 292 -7.27 -4.04 29.38
CA GLU A 292 -8.49 -4.83 29.22
C GLU A 292 -9.63 -4.40 30.16
N LYS A 293 -9.69 -3.10 30.49
CA LYS A 293 -10.72 -2.52 31.37
C LYS A 293 -11.67 -1.62 30.57
N PRO A 294 -12.98 -1.60 30.89
CA PRO A 294 -13.87 -0.56 30.40
C PRO A 294 -13.39 0.84 30.79
N ILE A 295 -13.57 1.85 29.92
CA ILE A 295 -13.11 3.23 30.15
C ILE A 295 -13.55 3.77 31.52
N LEU A 296 -14.81 3.53 31.92
CA LEU A 296 -15.35 3.98 33.20
C LEU A 296 -14.74 3.31 34.45
N LYS A 297 -13.93 2.25 34.27
CA LYS A 297 -13.25 1.51 35.35
C LYS A 297 -11.75 1.79 35.44
N LEU A 298 -11.21 2.67 34.59
CA LEU A 298 -9.81 3.06 34.66
C LEU A 298 -9.54 3.89 35.92
N THR A 299 -8.45 3.58 36.63
CA THR A 299 -8.04 4.26 37.87
C THR A 299 -6.87 5.21 37.64
N GLU A 300 -6.54 6.06 38.61
CA GLU A 300 -5.33 6.89 38.55
C GLU A 300 -4.05 6.05 38.45
N GLU A 301 -4.01 4.89 39.12
CA GLU A 301 -2.91 3.94 39.03
C GLU A 301 -2.71 3.42 37.60
N ASP A 302 -3.80 3.15 36.87
CA ASP A 302 -3.74 2.73 35.47
C ASP A 302 -3.07 3.81 34.61
N TYR A 303 -3.43 5.09 34.80
CA TYR A 303 -2.82 6.20 34.06
C TYR A 303 -1.33 6.36 34.42
N ASN A 304 -1.01 6.36 35.71
CA ASN A 304 0.35 6.60 36.21
C ASN A 304 1.31 5.49 35.78
N SER A 305 0.87 4.23 35.80
CA SER A 305 1.69 3.06 35.43
C SER A 305 1.89 2.91 33.92
N ASN A 306 1.24 3.74 33.09
CA ASN A 306 1.28 3.65 31.64
C ASN A 306 1.70 4.98 30.98
N GLY A 307 2.54 5.77 31.64
CA GLY A 307 3.11 7.00 31.07
C GLY A 307 2.12 8.16 30.94
N MET A 308 0.97 8.10 31.61
CA MET A 308 -0.09 9.13 31.52
C MET A 308 -0.23 9.93 32.81
N ALA A 309 0.82 9.96 33.65
CA ALA A 309 0.84 10.74 34.90
C ALA A 309 0.68 12.25 34.65
N GLN A 310 1.28 12.77 33.57
CA GLN A 310 1.10 14.16 33.14
C GLN A 310 -0.38 14.48 32.88
N LEU A 311 -1.09 13.63 32.13
CA LEU A 311 -2.52 13.81 31.85
C LEU A 311 -3.35 13.82 33.13
N ALA A 312 -3.09 12.86 34.02
CA ALA A 312 -3.80 12.74 35.29
C ALA A 312 -3.59 13.99 36.17
N THR A 313 -2.40 14.59 36.11
CA THR A 313 -2.04 15.79 36.87
C THR A 313 -2.63 17.07 36.27
N GLU A 314 -2.55 17.25 34.96
CA GLU A 314 -2.96 18.50 34.28
C GLU A 314 -4.46 18.60 34.01
N LYS A 315 -5.12 17.47 33.73
CA LYS A 315 -6.53 17.44 33.29
C LYS A 315 -7.44 16.64 34.25
N GLY A 316 -6.88 16.08 35.33
CA GLY A 316 -7.63 15.30 36.31
C GLY A 316 -8.70 16.09 37.06
N PRO A 317 -9.59 15.41 37.82
CA PRO A 317 -9.55 13.98 38.20
C PRO A 317 -9.78 13.00 37.04
N VAL A 318 -9.08 11.85 37.05
CA VAL A 318 -9.20 10.80 36.02
C VAL A 318 -10.64 10.31 35.83
N TYR A 319 -11.43 10.29 36.90
CA TYR A 319 -12.86 9.97 36.85
C TYR A 319 -13.63 10.85 35.84
N ASN A 320 -13.36 12.16 35.81
CA ASN A 320 -14.04 13.08 34.89
C ASN A 320 -13.57 12.88 33.44
N LEU A 321 -12.29 12.58 33.24
CA LEU A 321 -11.73 12.24 31.93
C LEU A 321 -12.39 10.98 31.34
N ASN A 322 -12.57 9.95 32.18
CA ASN A 322 -13.23 8.71 31.76
C ASN A 322 -14.67 8.98 31.30
N ILE A 323 -15.43 9.79 32.06
CA ILE A 323 -16.81 10.16 31.70
C ILE A 323 -16.85 10.94 30.38
N ASP A 324 -15.99 11.95 30.22
CA ASP A 324 -15.91 12.76 29.01
C ASP A 324 -15.61 11.91 27.76
N VAL A 325 -14.59 11.06 27.83
CA VAL A 325 -14.21 10.18 26.72
C VAL A 325 -15.31 9.14 26.44
N PHE A 326 -15.90 8.56 27.49
CA PHE A 326 -17.01 7.61 27.33
C PHE A 326 -18.21 8.26 26.63
N ASN A 327 -18.64 9.45 27.07
CA ASN A 327 -19.74 10.19 26.45
C ASN A 327 -19.43 10.53 25.00
N LYS A 328 -18.21 10.98 24.69
CA LYS A 328 -17.76 11.23 23.31
C LYS A 328 -17.78 10.00 22.41
N LEU A 329 -17.65 8.80 22.95
CA LEU A 329 -17.82 7.57 22.18
C LEU A 329 -19.30 7.21 22.04
N GLN A 330 -20.04 7.24 23.15
CA GLN A 330 -21.46 6.93 23.17
C GLN A 330 -22.28 7.85 22.24
N HIS A 331 -21.92 9.13 22.15
CA HIS A 331 -22.56 10.11 21.27
C HIS A 331 -22.28 9.87 19.77
N THR A 332 -21.29 9.05 19.40
CA THR A 332 -21.07 8.64 18.00
C THR A 332 -22.01 7.52 17.55
N ILE A 333 -22.62 6.80 18.50
CA ILE A 333 -23.51 5.68 18.22
C ILE A 333 -24.92 6.22 18.00
N THR A 334 -25.47 6.03 16.80
CA THR A 334 -26.84 6.44 16.47
C THR A 334 -27.55 5.36 15.66
N GLY A 335 -28.84 5.16 15.95
CA GLY A 335 -29.74 4.42 15.08
C GLY A 335 -30.39 5.30 14.00
N TRP A 336 -30.06 6.59 13.96
CA TRP A 336 -30.63 7.61 13.07
C TRP A 336 -29.50 8.29 12.29
N PRO A 337 -28.92 7.62 11.29
CA PRO A 337 -27.80 8.16 10.52
C PRO A 337 -28.15 9.41 9.71
N GLY A 338 -29.43 9.59 9.35
CA GLY A 338 -29.93 10.82 8.74
C GLY A 338 -30.44 11.84 9.77
N GLY A 339 -30.16 11.65 11.05
CA GLY A 339 -30.65 12.52 12.15
C GLY A 339 -32.07 12.18 12.58
N LYS A 340 -32.34 12.24 13.89
CA LYS A 340 -33.66 11.90 14.45
C LYS A 340 -34.59 13.12 14.40
N PRO A 341 -35.74 13.06 13.69
CA PRO A 341 -36.69 14.17 13.66
C PRO A 341 -37.26 14.48 15.05
N HIS A 342 -37.54 15.76 15.32
CA HIS A 342 -38.17 16.25 16.56
C HIS A 342 -37.45 15.86 17.87
N ALA A 343 -36.17 15.50 17.78
CA ALA A 343 -35.34 15.18 18.94
C ALA A 343 -34.30 16.28 19.17
N ASP A 344 -33.83 16.38 20.41
CA ASP A 344 -32.61 17.13 20.72
C ASP A 344 -31.40 16.42 20.07
N ASP A 345 -30.64 17.19 19.30
CA ASP A 345 -29.46 16.78 18.55
C ASP A 345 -28.15 17.39 19.08
N ASN A 346 -28.18 18.13 20.19
CA ASN A 346 -26.99 18.75 20.80
C ASN A 346 -25.84 17.76 21.11
N GLN A 347 -26.17 16.48 21.30
CA GLN A 347 -25.22 15.40 21.60
C GLN A 347 -25.29 14.25 20.58
N ARG A 348 -25.89 14.48 19.41
CA ARG A 348 -26.03 13.48 18.35
C ARG A 348 -25.04 13.76 17.23
N PRO A 349 -24.62 12.73 16.47
CA PRO A 349 -23.62 12.92 15.42
C PRO A 349 -24.21 13.62 14.19
N GLU A 350 -25.54 13.67 14.05
CA GLU A 350 -26.23 14.26 12.90
C GLU A 350 -27.41 15.13 13.35
N ARG A 351 -27.58 16.27 12.68
CA ARG A 351 -28.62 17.27 12.91
C ARG A 351 -30.02 16.73 12.62
N ALA A 352 -31.02 17.14 13.40
CA ALA A 352 -32.42 16.76 13.26
C ALA A 352 -33.11 17.42 12.05
N LYS A 353 -32.60 18.56 11.57
CA LYS A 353 -33.16 19.31 10.44
C LYS A 353 -32.21 19.33 9.23
N PRO A 354 -32.71 19.16 8.00
CA PRO A 354 -34.09 18.76 7.66
C PRO A 354 -34.39 17.33 8.11
N ALA A 355 -35.68 17.02 8.33
CA ALA A 355 -36.12 15.71 8.84
C ALA A 355 -35.87 14.58 7.83
N VAL A 356 -36.07 14.89 6.54
CA VAL A 356 -35.69 14.03 5.41
C VAL A 356 -34.47 14.67 4.75
N LYS A 357 -33.47 13.86 4.43
CA LYS A 357 -32.20 14.27 3.84
C LYS A 357 -32.00 13.55 2.53
N SER A 358 -31.36 14.23 1.59
CA SER A 358 -30.75 13.68 0.41
C SER A 358 -29.32 13.27 0.76
N SER A 359 -28.97 12.02 0.54
CA SER A 359 -27.67 11.46 0.88
C SER A 359 -27.10 10.73 -0.32
N ILE A 360 -25.81 10.89 -0.59
CA ILE A 360 -25.10 10.11 -1.62
C ILE A 360 -24.02 9.26 -0.98
N ILE A 361 -23.96 8.00 -1.40
CA ILE A 361 -22.94 7.03 -1.01
C ILE A 361 -22.06 6.77 -2.22
N PHE A 362 -20.80 7.20 -2.17
CA PHE A 362 -19.79 6.79 -3.14
C PHE A 362 -19.24 5.43 -2.74
N SER A 363 -19.32 4.48 -3.66
CA SER A 363 -18.86 3.11 -3.50
C SER A 363 -17.75 2.86 -4.52
N PRO A 364 -16.47 2.91 -4.12
CA PRO A 364 -15.34 2.69 -5.00
C PRO A 364 -15.45 1.38 -5.75
N HIS A 365 -15.59 0.28 -5.01
CA HIS A 365 -16.01 -1.02 -5.52
C HIS A 365 -17.50 -1.26 -5.24
N PRO A 366 -18.20 -2.07 -6.06
CA PRO A 366 -19.64 -2.26 -5.92
C PRO A 366 -20.12 -3.04 -4.68
N ASP A 367 -19.20 -3.47 -3.83
CA ASP A 367 -19.42 -4.14 -2.54
C ASP A 367 -19.05 -3.26 -1.33
N ASP A 368 -18.37 -2.13 -1.54
CA ASP A 368 -17.90 -1.27 -0.45
C ASP A 368 -19.05 -0.60 0.32
N ASP A 369 -20.12 -0.20 -0.36
CA ASP A 369 -21.36 0.32 0.22
C ASP A 369 -21.99 -0.68 1.21
N VAL A 370 -21.95 -1.97 0.88
CA VAL A 370 -22.48 -3.04 1.73
C VAL A 370 -21.52 -3.39 2.86
N ILE A 371 -20.24 -3.64 2.55
CA ILE A 371 -19.24 -4.13 3.52
C ILE A 371 -18.90 -3.04 4.55
N SER A 372 -18.76 -1.79 4.11
CA SER A 372 -18.29 -0.70 4.96
C SER A 372 -19.42 -0.02 5.72
N MET A 373 -20.62 0.05 5.12
CA MET A 373 -21.71 0.86 5.68
C MET A 373 -23.12 0.33 5.43
N GLY A 374 -23.30 -0.96 5.10
CA GLY A 374 -24.61 -1.54 4.75
C GLY A 374 -25.69 -1.30 5.81
N GLY A 375 -25.35 -1.38 7.11
CA GLY A 375 -26.29 -1.07 8.19
C GLY A 375 -26.75 0.39 8.21
N THR A 376 -25.84 1.34 7.93
CA THR A 376 -26.16 2.77 7.79
C THR A 376 -26.99 3.02 6.54
N PHE A 377 -26.62 2.38 5.44
CA PHE A 377 -27.30 2.48 4.15
C PHE A 377 -28.77 2.06 4.24
N ILE A 378 -29.03 0.86 4.76
CA ILE A 378 -30.40 0.34 4.99
C ILE A 378 -31.17 1.27 5.92
N ARG A 379 -30.55 1.75 7.01
CA ARG A 379 -31.23 2.64 7.96
C ARG A 379 -31.63 3.99 7.35
N LEU A 380 -30.82 4.56 6.48
CA LEU A 380 -31.18 5.78 5.76
C LEU A 380 -32.42 5.55 4.88
N ALA A 381 -32.45 4.44 4.14
CA ALA A 381 -33.58 4.10 3.28
C ALA A 381 -34.85 3.77 4.09
N ASP A 382 -34.74 2.93 5.13
CA ASP A 382 -35.85 2.58 6.06
C ASP A 382 -36.47 3.81 6.71
N GLN A 383 -35.66 4.85 6.96
CA GLN A 383 -36.10 6.11 7.57
C GLN A 383 -36.67 7.11 6.55
N GLY A 384 -36.76 6.73 5.27
CA GLY A 384 -37.36 7.53 4.21
C GLY A 384 -36.48 8.68 3.72
N HIS A 385 -35.16 8.62 3.95
CA HIS A 385 -34.23 9.57 3.34
C HIS A 385 -34.16 9.36 1.81
N ASN A 386 -33.87 10.43 1.06
CA ASN A 386 -33.60 10.32 -0.37
C ASN A 386 -32.15 9.85 -0.58
N VAL A 387 -31.96 8.53 -0.59
CA VAL A 387 -30.62 7.94 -0.67
C VAL A 387 -30.26 7.65 -2.12
N HIS A 388 -29.04 8.00 -2.50
CA HIS A 388 -28.39 7.65 -3.75
C HIS A 388 -27.13 6.83 -3.48
N VAL A 389 -26.80 5.93 -4.39
CA VAL A 389 -25.51 5.22 -4.40
C VAL A 389 -24.83 5.43 -5.74
N ALA A 390 -23.52 5.61 -5.73
CA ALA A 390 -22.71 5.89 -6.89
C ALA A 390 -21.51 4.95 -6.95
N TYR A 391 -21.58 3.99 -7.88
CA TYR A 391 -20.55 2.99 -8.11
C TYR A 391 -19.47 3.55 -9.03
N GLN A 392 -18.25 3.66 -8.50
CA GLN A 392 -17.17 4.37 -9.18
C GLN A 392 -16.43 3.49 -10.19
N THR A 393 -16.13 2.24 -9.86
CA THR A 393 -15.55 1.28 -10.80
C THR A 393 -16.59 0.45 -11.53
N SER A 394 -16.23 -0.06 -12.72
CA SER A 394 -17.06 -1.02 -13.47
C SER A 394 -17.07 -2.42 -12.84
N GLY A 395 -16.08 -2.70 -11.97
CA GLY A 395 -15.92 -3.96 -11.24
C GLY A 395 -15.70 -5.19 -12.13
N ASN A 396 -15.35 -4.99 -13.40
CA ASN A 396 -15.11 -6.08 -14.35
C ASN A 396 -13.98 -7.02 -13.94
N THR A 397 -13.02 -6.58 -13.13
CA THR A 397 -11.90 -7.42 -12.69
C THR A 397 -12.28 -8.39 -11.57
N ALA A 398 -13.42 -8.18 -10.91
CA ALA A 398 -13.85 -8.97 -9.77
C ALA A 398 -14.81 -10.11 -10.16
N VAL A 399 -15.17 -10.23 -11.44
CA VAL A 399 -16.05 -11.30 -11.94
C VAL A 399 -15.19 -12.38 -12.58
N TRP A 400 -15.41 -13.63 -12.16
CA TRP A 400 -14.68 -14.77 -12.69
C TRP A 400 -15.09 -15.09 -14.13
N ASP A 401 -14.18 -15.72 -14.87
CA ASP A 401 -14.36 -16.01 -16.30
C ASP A 401 -15.51 -17.00 -16.54
N ASP A 402 -15.62 -18.03 -15.69
CA ASP A 402 -16.69 -19.02 -15.70
C ASP A 402 -18.07 -18.39 -15.44
N GLU A 403 -18.13 -17.41 -14.53
CA GLU A 403 -19.36 -16.68 -14.26
C GLU A 403 -19.78 -15.83 -15.47
N ALA A 404 -18.84 -15.14 -16.12
CA ALA A 404 -19.12 -14.40 -17.34
C ALA A 404 -19.62 -15.32 -18.48
N LEU A 405 -19.02 -16.50 -18.63
CA LEU A 405 -19.47 -17.52 -19.60
C LEU A 405 -20.89 -18.01 -19.27
N ARG A 406 -21.17 -18.31 -17.99
CA ARG A 406 -22.50 -18.75 -17.54
C ARG A 406 -23.60 -17.73 -17.89
N PHE A 407 -23.34 -16.44 -17.70
CA PHE A 407 -24.28 -15.39 -18.10
C PHE A 407 -24.43 -15.28 -19.62
N MET A 408 -23.37 -15.52 -20.41
CA MET A 408 -23.48 -15.56 -21.87
C MET A 408 -24.32 -16.74 -22.35
N GLU A 409 -24.11 -17.92 -21.79
CA GLU A 409 -24.92 -19.12 -22.07
C GLU A 409 -26.40 -18.87 -21.77
N PHE A 410 -26.70 -18.26 -20.61
CA PHE A 410 -28.06 -17.85 -20.27
C PHE A 410 -28.68 -16.90 -21.31
N ASN A 411 -27.93 -15.90 -21.79
CA ASN A 411 -28.44 -14.95 -22.80
C ASN A 411 -28.70 -15.65 -24.15
N ILE A 412 -27.87 -16.60 -24.54
CA ILE A 412 -28.05 -17.40 -25.76
C ILE A 412 -29.30 -18.28 -25.64
N ASP A 413 -29.46 -19.00 -24.53
CA ASP A 413 -30.61 -19.87 -24.28
C ASP A 413 -31.91 -19.07 -24.18
N PHE A 414 -31.87 -17.91 -23.53
CA PHE A 414 -33.02 -17.00 -23.49
C PHE A 414 -33.39 -16.50 -24.89
N ALA A 415 -32.43 -16.03 -25.68
CA ALA A 415 -32.68 -15.58 -27.05
C ALA A 415 -33.27 -16.70 -27.93
N LYS A 416 -32.75 -17.93 -27.81
CA LYS A 416 -33.29 -19.13 -28.45
C LYS A 416 -34.75 -19.38 -28.05
N SER A 417 -35.07 -19.28 -26.77
CA SER A 417 -36.43 -19.48 -26.26
C SER A 417 -37.45 -18.48 -26.81
N GLN A 418 -36.99 -17.26 -27.14
CA GLN A 418 -37.82 -16.17 -27.66
C GLN A 418 -37.82 -16.10 -29.20
N GLY A 419 -37.08 -16.99 -29.89
CA GLY A 419 -36.93 -16.93 -31.34
C GLY A 419 -36.19 -15.69 -31.86
N LEU A 420 -35.36 -15.06 -31.01
CA LEU A 420 -34.54 -13.91 -31.39
C LEU A 420 -33.28 -14.38 -32.13
N ASN A 421 -32.71 -13.54 -33.01
CA ASN A 421 -31.41 -13.86 -33.62
C ASN A 421 -30.31 -13.84 -32.54
N PHE A 422 -29.56 -14.94 -32.44
CA PHE A 422 -28.49 -15.13 -31.46
C PHE A 422 -27.11 -15.38 -32.11
N ASP A 423 -26.97 -15.25 -33.43
CA ASP A 423 -25.73 -15.56 -34.16
C ASP A 423 -24.54 -14.75 -33.63
N LYS A 424 -24.78 -13.48 -33.32
CA LYS A 424 -23.76 -12.59 -32.73
C LYS A 424 -23.39 -12.98 -31.29
N LEU A 425 -24.35 -13.47 -30.52
CA LEU A 425 -24.11 -13.93 -29.14
C LEU A 425 -23.25 -15.20 -29.14
N GLU A 426 -23.57 -16.16 -30.01
CA GLU A 426 -22.76 -17.37 -30.19
C GLU A 426 -21.35 -17.05 -30.69
N ALA A 427 -21.20 -16.16 -31.68
CA ALA A 427 -19.89 -15.75 -32.16
C ALA A 427 -19.05 -15.07 -31.06
N THR A 428 -19.68 -14.23 -30.23
CA THR A 428 -19.01 -13.56 -29.10
C THR A 428 -18.60 -14.58 -28.04
N HIS A 429 -19.48 -15.53 -27.70
CA HIS A 429 -19.20 -16.60 -26.76
C HIS A 429 -18.02 -17.47 -27.22
N GLN A 430 -18.01 -17.87 -28.50
CA GLN A 430 -16.91 -18.65 -29.07
C GLN A 430 -15.58 -17.88 -29.04
N LYS A 431 -15.59 -16.60 -29.42
CA LYS A 431 -14.41 -15.72 -29.35
C LYS A 431 -13.84 -15.64 -27.92
N ILE A 432 -14.70 -15.48 -26.92
CA ILE A 432 -14.29 -15.44 -25.50
C ILE A 432 -13.67 -16.78 -25.10
N LYS A 433 -14.27 -17.90 -25.47
CA LYS A 433 -13.77 -19.24 -25.14
C LYS A 433 -12.38 -19.50 -25.74
N GLU A 434 -12.18 -19.15 -27.00
CA GLU A 434 -10.88 -19.26 -27.68
C GLU A 434 -9.81 -18.36 -27.05
N PHE A 435 -10.19 -17.13 -26.68
CA PHE A 435 -9.32 -16.22 -25.95
C PHE A 435 -8.90 -16.82 -24.60
N LEU A 436 -9.85 -17.29 -23.79
CA LEU A 436 -9.57 -17.83 -22.46
C LEU A 436 -8.69 -19.09 -22.51
N GLN A 437 -8.78 -19.90 -23.56
CA GLN A 437 -7.92 -21.07 -23.77
C GLN A 437 -6.46 -20.71 -24.12
N THR A 438 -6.24 -19.54 -24.70
CA THR A 438 -4.92 -19.10 -25.22
C THR A 438 -4.31 -17.94 -24.43
N LYS A 439 -5.05 -17.43 -23.44
CA LYS A 439 -4.69 -16.27 -22.63
C LYS A 439 -3.41 -16.53 -21.83
N SER A 440 -2.42 -15.67 -21.99
CA SER A 440 -1.21 -15.68 -21.14
C SER A 440 -1.52 -15.13 -19.74
N PRO A 441 -0.78 -15.55 -18.69
CA PRO A 441 -0.86 -14.91 -17.38
C PRO A 441 -0.73 -13.39 -17.50
N ASN A 442 -1.61 -12.66 -16.82
CA ASN A 442 -1.67 -11.19 -16.84
C ASN A 442 -1.96 -10.51 -18.18
N GLN A 443 -2.33 -11.27 -19.22
CA GLN A 443 -2.87 -10.69 -20.43
C GLN A 443 -4.23 -10.00 -20.12
N PRO A 444 -4.42 -8.72 -20.50
CA PRO A 444 -5.70 -8.05 -20.33
C PRO A 444 -6.83 -8.78 -21.07
N ASP A 445 -8.02 -8.81 -20.45
CA ASP A 445 -9.22 -9.37 -21.07
C ASP A 445 -9.64 -8.58 -22.31
N ILE A 446 -10.22 -9.28 -23.30
CA ILE A 446 -10.83 -8.63 -24.46
C ILE A 446 -12.06 -7.79 -24.05
N ALA A 447 -12.34 -6.75 -24.82
CA ALA A 447 -13.40 -5.77 -24.52
C ALA A 447 -14.78 -6.42 -24.32
N GLU A 448 -15.09 -7.47 -25.10
CA GLU A 448 -16.35 -8.20 -24.98
C GLU A 448 -16.48 -8.89 -23.61
N LEU A 449 -15.42 -9.57 -23.16
CA LEU A 449 -15.39 -10.23 -21.85
C LEU A 449 -15.51 -9.20 -20.71
N LEU A 450 -14.76 -8.10 -20.79
CA LEU A 450 -14.84 -7.00 -19.81
C LEU A 450 -16.26 -6.42 -19.73
N THR A 451 -16.93 -6.25 -20.87
CA THR A 451 -18.30 -5.73 -20.93
C THR A 451 -19.28 -6.66 -20.19
N ILE A 452 -19.19 -7.97 -20.44
CA ILE A 452 -20.05 -8.96 -19.78
C ILE A 452 -19.81 -8.93 -18.26
N LYS A 453 -18.54 -8.96 -17.85
CA LYS A 453 -18.16 -8.89 -16.43
C LYS A 453 -18.70 -7.61 -15.75
N SER A 454 -18.60 -6.45 -16.42
CA SER A 454 -19.21 -5.21 -15.93
C SER A 454 -20.73 -5.32 -15.77
N LEU A 455 -21.43 -5.95 -16.72
CA LEU A 455 -22.89 -6.11 -16.66
C LEU A 455 -23.32 -7.04 -15.52
N VAL A 456 -22.59 -8.14 -15.28
CA VAL A 456 -22.82 -9.03 -14.13
C VAL A 456 -22.71 -8.24 -12.84
N ARG A 457 -21.59 -7.53 -12.65
CA ARG A 457 -21.35 -6.75 -11.44
C ARG A 457 -22.36 -5.61 -11.25
N LYS A 458 -22.74 -4.94 -12.33
CA LYS A 458 -23.81 -3.92 -12.34
C LYS A 458 -25.14 -4.52 -11.87
N GLY A 459 -25.47 -5.74 -12.31
CA GLY A 459 -26.67 -6.46 -11.88
C GLY A 459 -26.67 -6.76 -10.39
N GLU A 460 -25.56 -7.27 -9.86
CA GLU A 460 -25.37 -7.54 -8.43
C GLU A 460 -25.52 -6.28 -7.58
N ALA A 461 -24.83 -5.20 -7.96
CA ALA A 461 -24.88 -3.92 -7.27
C ALA A 461 -26.29 -3.31 -7.28
N THR A 462 -26.97 -3.39 -8.43
CA THR A 462 -28.37 -2.95 -8.55
C THR A 462 -29.29 -3.75 -7.62
N ALA A 463 -29.11 -5.08 -7.55
CA ALA A 463 -29.89 -5.93 -6.66
C ALA A 463 -29.65 -5.60 -5.18
N GLY A 464 -28.38 -5.36 -4.79
CA GLY A 464 -28.01 -4.93 -3.44
C GLY A 464 -28.66 -3.60 -3.05
N ALA A 465 -28.58 -2.59 -3.91
CA ALA A 465 -29.20 -1.29 -3.67
C ALA A 465 -30.74 -1.37 -3.58
N ARG A 466 -31.38 -2.17 -4.45
CA ARG A 466 -32.83 -2.43 -4.36
C ARG A 466 -33.22 -3.13 -3.06
N PHE A 467 -32.42 -4.10 -2.61
CA PHE A 467 -32.62 -4.76 -1.32
C PHE A 467 -32.53 -3.76 -0.15
N ALA A 468 -31.62 -2.79 -0.24
CA ALA A 468 -31.54 -1.69 0.72
C ALA A 468 -32.71 -0.70 0.62
N GLY A 469 -33.60 -0.81 -0.37
CA GLY A 469 -34.80 0.01 -0.51
C GLY A 469 -34.69 1.16 -1.53
N LEU A 470 -33.69 1.14 -2.41
CA LEU A 470 -33.51 2.20 -3.41
C LEU A 470 -34.32 1.96 -4.67
N ASN A 471 -34.78 3.07 -5.26
CA ASN A 471 -35.31 3.09 -6.62
C ASN A 471 -34.16 3.12 -7.64
N ASP A 472 -34.38 2.55 -8.82
CA ASP A 472 -33.40 2.49 -9.91
C ASP A 472 -32.86 3.87 -10.32
N SER A 473 -33.69 4.92 -10.25
CA SER A 473 -33.28 6.30 -10.56
C SER A 473 -32.22 6.86 -9.60
N ASN A 474 -32.03 6.23 -8.44
CA ASN A 474 -31.07 6.65 -7.42
C ASN A 474 -29.79 5.81 -7.43
N ILE A 475 -29.64 4.90 -8.39
CA ILE A 475 -28.48 4.02 -8.55
C ILE A 475 -27.64 4.52 -9.73
N HIS A 476 -26.44 5.01 -9.43
CA HIS A 476 -25.55 5.64 -10.40
C HIS A 476 -24.34 4.76 -10.70
N PHE A 477 -24.07 4.52 -11.98
CA PHE A 477 -22.88 3.78 -12.43
C PHE A 477 -21.94 4.74 -13.13
N MET A 478 -20.91 5.21 -12.42
CA MET A 478 -20.01 6.24 -12.92
C MET A 478 -18.96 5.65 -13.87
N SER A 479 -18.43 4.46 -13.56
CA SER A 479 -17.36 3.80 -14.34
C SER A 479 -16.21 4.76 -14.64
N LEU A 480 -15.69 5.39 -13.59
CA LEU A 480 -14.63 6.38 -13.61
C LEU A 480 -13.40 5.87 -14.38
N PRO A 481 -12.98 6.55 -15.47
CA PRO A 481 -11.82 6.18 -16.28
C PRO A 481 -10.54 5.88 -15.50
N PHE A 482 -10.32 6.54 -14.36
CA PHE A 482 -9.18 6.28 -13.46
C PHE A 482 -8.92 4.78 -13.22
N TYR A 483 -9.95 3.99 -12.93
CA TYR A 483 -9.82 2.57 -12.58
C TYR A 483 -9.33 1.71 -13.75
N ASP A 484 -9.60 2.11 -14.98
CA ASP A 484 -9.16 1.39 -16.18
C ASP A 484 -7.81 1.90 -16.68
N ARG A 485 -7.56 3.22 -16.63
CA ARG A 485 -6.29 3.82 -17.06
C ARG A 485 -5.09 3.34 -16.23
N LEU A 486 -5.27 3.19 -14.91
CA LEU A 486 -4.23 2.68 -13.99
C LEU A 486 -3.72 1.27 -14.36
N LYS A 487 -4.46 0.50 -15.15
CA LYS A 487 -4.03 -0.82 -15.63
C LYS A 487 -2.98 -0.71 -16.74
N THR A 488 -2.91 0.44 -17.42
CA THR A 488 -2.09 0.64 -18.62
C THR A 488 -1.06 1.76 -18.50
N SER A 489 -1.25 2.69 -17.56
CA SER A 489 -0.34 3.82 -17.34
C SER A 489 -0.22 4.15 -15.85
N HIS A 490 1.00 4.50 -15.43
CA HIS A 490 1.28 5.04 -14.09
C HIS A 490 1.16 6.57 -14.02
N ASP A 491 0.96 7.24 -15.16
CA ASP A 491 0.72 8.68 -15.25
C ASP A 491 -0.69 8.87 -15.81
N THR A 492 -1.63 9.28 -14.93
CA THR A 492 -3.06 9.29 -15.24
C THR A 492 -3.65 10.64 -14.85
N ASP A 493 -4.34 11.28 -15.80
CA ASP A 493 -5.14 12.48 -15.56
C ASP A 493 -6.48 12.11 -14.89
N PHE A 494 -6.93 12.95 -13.95
CA PHE A 494 -8.14 12.78 -13.13
C PHE A 494 -9.25 13.79 -13.47
N GLU A 495 -9.02 14.73 -14.38
CA GLU A 495 -9.97 15.83 -14.65
C GLU A 495 -11.35 15.32 -15.08
N ASP A 496 -11.41 14.27 -15.90
CA ASP A 496 -12.67 13.65 -16.32
C ASP A 496 -13.43 13.01 -15.14
N ASP A 497 -12.72 12.41 -14.19
CA ASP A 497 -13.30 11.76 -13.02
C ASP A 497 -13.84 12.81 -12.03
N ILE A 498 -13.09 13.90 -11.86
CA ILE A 498 -13.49 15.07 -11.07
C ILE A 498 -14.75 15.69 -11.67
N ALA A 499 -14.77 15.91 -12.99
CA ALA A 499 -15.91 16.50 -13.69
C ALA A 499 -17.19 15.64 -13.53
N GLN A 500 -17.09 14.32 -13.71
CA GLN A 500 -18.20 13.39 -13.51
C GLN A 500 -18.74 13.44 -12.08
N THR A 501 -17.85 13.40 -11.08
CA THR A 501 -18.22 13.47 -9.66
C THR A 501 -18.91 14.78 -9.31
N ILE A 502 -18.39 15.90 -9.81
CA ILE A 502 -18.98 17.24 -9.62
C ILE A 502 -20.38 17.31 -10.24
N ASN A 503 -20.57 16.76 -11.44
CA ASN A 503 -21.86 16.76 -12.12
C ASN A 503 -22.91 15.99 -11.32
N LEU A 504 -22.56 14.79 -10.82
CA LEU A 504 -23.46 13.99 -9.99
C LEU A 504 -23.82 14.70 -8.68
N LEU A 505 -22.86 15.33 -8.01
CA LEU A 505 -23.10 16.11 -6.79
C LEU A 505 -24.04 17.31 -7.05
N ARG A 506 -23.91 17.97 -8.21
CA ARG A 506 -24.78 19.08 -8.62
C ARG A 506 -26.20 18.63 -8.96
N GLU A 507 -26.36 17.42 -9.48
CA GLU A 507 -27.66 16.81 -9.76
C GLU A 507 -28.37 16.40 -8.45
N VAL A 508 -27.70 15.62 -7.60
CA VAL A 508 -28.27 15.06 -6.37
C VAL A 508 -28.46 16.10 -5.26
N LYS A 509 -27.57 17.11 -5.21
CA LYS A 509 -27.53 18.16 -4.17
C LYS A 509 -27.64 17.58 -2.75
N PRO A 510 -26.75 16.65 -2.38
CA PRO A 510 -26.86 15.92 -1.12
C PRO A 510 -26.62 16.84 0.09
N GLN A 511 -27.34 16.58 1.19
CA GLN A 511 -27.02 17.14 2.51
C GLN A 511 -26.00 16.28 3.28
N GLN A 512 -25.81 15.02 2.88
CA GLN A 512 -24.82 14.09 3.43
C GLN A 512 -24.07 13.38 2.30
N VAL A 513 -22.75 13.31 2.42
CA VAL A 513 -21.89 12.55 1.51
C VAL A 513 -21.18 11.48 2.33
N PHE A 514 -21.33 10.23 1.92
CA PHE A 514 -20.61 9.10 2.45
C PHE A 514 -19.61 8.62 1.41
N ALA A 515 -18.37 8.39 1.82
CA ALA A 515 -17.38 7.64 1.05
C ALA A 515 -17.25 6.27 1.70
N ALA A 516 -17.79 5.25 1.06
CA ALA A 516 -17.62 3.86 1.48
C ALA A 516 -16.24 3.37 1.04
N GLY A 517 -15.68 2.38 1.75
CA GLY A 517 -14.35 1.86 1.47
C GLY A 517 -13.28 2.32 2.47
N ASN A 518 -12.06 1.86 2.26
CA ASN A 518 -10.92 2.11 3.13
C ASN A 518 -10.04 3.23 2.55
N PHE A 519 -9.77 4.30 3.30
CA PHE A 519 -8.83 5.36 2.89
C PHE A 519 -7.40 4.85 2.57
N ALA A 520 -7.04 3.65 3.01
CA ALA A 520 -5.78 2.98 2.67
C ALA A 520 -5.86 2.07 1.43
N ASP A 521 -7.03 1.94 0.81
CA ASP A 521 -7.17 1.37 -0.52
C ASP A 521 -6.77 2.44 -1.54
N PRO A 522 -5.68 2.28 -2.32
CA PRO A 522 -5.29 3.23 -3.36
C PRO A 522 -6.34 3.36 -4.49
N HIS A 523 -7.37 2.52 -4.47
CA HIS A 523 -8.52 2.54 -5.36
C HIS A 523 -9.80 3.09 -4.70
N GLY A 524 -9.78 3.42 -3.40
CA GLY A 524 -10.92 3.83 -2.57
C GLY A 524 -11.05 5.33 -2.34
#